data_AF-A0A2S9FR10-F1
#
_entry.id   AF-A0A2S9FR10-F1
#
_cell.length_a   1.000
_cell.length_b   1.000
_cell.length_c   1.000
_cell.angle_alpha   90.00
_cell.angle_beta   90.00
_cell.angle_gamma   90.00
#
_symmetry.space_group_name_H-M   'P 1'
#
loop_
_entity.id
_entity.type
_entity.pdbx_description
1 polymer ?
#
loop_
_entity_poly.entity_id
_entity_poly.type
_entity_poly.pdbx_seq_one_letter_code
_entity_poly.pdbx_strand_id
1 'polypeptide(L)' 'DNHVAAPMLTLVQRLVDHVRPALETAGDFDLVAAGLARLADVGNGAIRQRRAWQRGHDVGDVLAEVAAATLETP' A
#
# COMPACT_ATOMS: atom_id res chain seq x y z
N ASP A 1 7.70 -26.83 -10.23
CA ASP A 1 7.59 -25.61 -9.40
C ASP A 1 8.30 -24.45 -10.04
N ASN A 2 7.57 -23.49 -10.60
CA ASN A 2 8.17 -22.32 -11.21
C ASN A 2 7.75 -21.07 -10.43
N HIS A 3 8.39 -20.84 -9.28
CA HIS A 3 8.26 -19.60 -8.52
C HIS A 3 9.08 -18.50 -9.19
N VAL A 4 8.67 -18.11 -10.40
CA VAL A 4 9.31 -17.00 -11.12
C VAL A 4 8.94 -15.71 -10.41
N ALA A 5 9.93 -14.87 -10.15
CA ALA A 5 9.70 -13.54 -9.61
C ALA A 5 8.74 -12.75 -10.52
N ALA A 6 7.75 -12.11 -9.89
CA ALA A 6 6.79 -11.24 -10.56
C ALA A 6 6.70 -9.91 -9.80
N PRO A 7 6.22 -8.84 -10.43
CA PRO A 7 5.95 -7.59 -9.73
C PRO A 7 5.03 -7.82 -8.52
N MET A 8 5.34 -7.15 -7.41
CA MET A 8 4.60 -7.30 -6.15
C MET A 8 3.09 -7.08 -6.33
N LEU A 9 2.69 -6.04 -7.07
CA LEU A 9 1.27 -5.76 -7.34
C LEU A 9 0.56 -6.90 -8.07
N THR A 10 1.24 -7.57 -9.00
CA THR A 10 0.67 -8.74 -9.70
C THR A 10 0.40 -9.89 -8.74
N LEU A 11 1.30 -10.14 -7.79
CA LEU A 11 1.14 -11.21 -6.80
C LEU A 11 0.01 -10.89 -5.81
N VAL A 12 -0.06 -9.65 -5.33
CA VAL A 12 -1.11 -9.22 -4.39
C VAL A 12 -2.48 -9.20 -5.06
N GLN A 13 -2.59 -8.77 -6.32
CA GLN A 13 -3.85 -8.84 -7.07
C GLN A 13 -4.35 -10.29 -7.19
N ARG A 14 -3.47 -11.23 -7.52
CA ARG A 14 -3.81 -12.66 -7.59
C ARG A 14 -4.28 -13.20 -6.24
N LEU A 15 -3.67 -12.77 -5.14
CA LEU A 15 -4.11 -13.13 -3.80
C LEU A 15 -5.51 -12.61 -3.52
N VAL A 16 -5.79 -11.34 -3.81
CA VAL A 16 -7.12 -10.74 -3.61
C VAL A 16 -8.17 -11.42 -4.47
N ASP A 17 -7.88 -11.74 -5.72
CA ASP A 17 -8.81 -12.49 -6.58
C ASP A 17 -9.08 -13.89 -6.03
N HIS A 18 -8.07 -14.54 -5.45
CA HIS A 18 -8.24 -15.84 -4.80
C HIS A 18 -9.11 -15.78 -3.54
N VAL A 19 -8.96 -14.75 -2.70
CA VAL A 19 -9.71 -14.60 -1.44
C VAL A 19 -11.01 -13.80 -1.59
N ARG A 20 -11.36 -13.36 -2.80
CA ARG A 20 -12.54 -12.52 -3.09
C ARG A 20 -13.82 -13.03 -2.43
N PRO A 21 -14.20 -14.33 -2.50
CA PRO A 21 -15.44 -14.79 -1.87
C PRO A 21 -15.48 -14.56 -0.36
N ALA A 22 -14.33 -14.69 0.33
CA ALA A 22 -14.21 -14.44 1.76
C ALA A 22 -14.31 -12.94 2.07
N LEU A 23 -13.68 -12.10 1.24
CA LEU A 23 -13.79 -10.63 1.37
C LEU A 23 -15.21 -10.13 1.11
N GLU A 24 -15.91 -10.67 0.11
CA GLU A 24 -17.32 -10.35 -0.17
C GLU A 24 -18.22 -10.80 0.99
N THR A 25 -17.97 -11.98 1.56
CA THR A 25 -18.70 -12.47 2.75
C THR A 25 -18.48 -11.58 3.97
N ALA A 26 -17.27 -11.04 4.14
CA ALA A 26 -16.93 -10.12 5.22
C ALA A 26 -17.39 -8.67 4.97
N GLY A 27 -17.74 -8.32 3.72
CA GLY A 27 -18.03 -6.94 3.30
C GLY A 27 -16.79 -6.08 3.06
N ASP A 28 -15.59 -6.68 2.99
CA ASP A 28 -14.30 -5.98 2.95
C ASP A 28 -13.73 -5.83 1.53
N PHE A 29 -14.37 -6.42 0.51
CA PHE A 29 -13.81 -6.45 -0.84
C PHE A 29 -13.52 -5.06 -1.41
N ASP A 30 -14.49 -4.13 -1.31
CA ASP A 30 -14.33 -2.77 -1.83
C ASP A 30 -13.24 -1.99 -1.09
N LEU A 31 -13.15 -2.17 0.24
CA LEU A 31 -12.11 -1.57 1.06
C LEU A 31 -10.71 -2.04 0.62
N VAL A 32 -10.54 -3.35 0.42
CA VAL A 32 -9.26 -3.92 -0.02
C VAL A 32 -8.92 -3.47 -1.45
N ALA A 33 -9.89 -3.46 -2.36
CA ALA A 33 -9.70 -3.03 -3.74
C ALA A 33 -9.27 -1.55 -3.82
N ALA A 34 -9.95 -0.68 -3.07
CA ALA A 34 -9.60 0.74 -2.97
C ALA A 34 -8.20 0.93 -2.35
N GLY A 35 -7.88 0.18 -1.30
CA GLY A 35 -6.56 0.21 -0.67
C GLY A 35 -5.42 -0.18 -1.62
N LEU A 36 -5.63 -1.19 -2.46
CA LEU A 36 -4.64 -1.60 -3.46
C LEU A 36 -4.49 -0.59 -4.60
N ALA A 37 -5.60 -0.01 -5.07
CA ALA A 37 -5.55 1.06 -6.08
C ALA A 37 -4.75 2.27 -5.54
N ARG A 38 -5.01 2.68 -4.30
CA ARG A 38 -4.25 3.74 -3.63
C ARG A 38 -2.77 3.36 -3.53
N LEU A 39 -2.45 2.14 -3.09
CA LEU A 39 -1.07 1.69 -2.95
C LEU A 39 -0.30 1.73 -4.28
N ALA A 40 -0.96 1.37 -5.38
CA ALA A 40 -0.37 1.41 -6.72
C ALA A 40 -0.08 2.84 -7.19
N ASP A 41 -0.91 3.80 -6.80
CA ASP A 41 -0.77 5.21 -7.17
C ASP A 41 0.27 5.95 -6.30
N VAL A 42 0.07 5.96 -4.98
CA VAL A 42 0.89 6.80 -4.07
C VAL A 42 2.14 6.08 -3.55
N GLY A 43 2.18 4.75 -3.64
CA GLY A 43 3.23 3.91 -3.05
C GLY A 43 3.04 3.65 -1.55
N ASN A 44 3.91 2.82 -0.98
CA ASN A 44 3.86 2.48 0.45
C ASN A 44 4.51 3.54 1.35
N GLY A 45 4.44 3.33 2.67
CA GLY A 45 5.03 4.23 3.65
C GLY A 45 6.53 4.46 3.43
N ALA A 46 7.30 3.44 3.05
CA ALA A 46 8.73 3.59 2.77
C ALA A 46 9.00 4.48 1.55
N ILE A 47 8.20 4.38 0.49
CA ILE A 47 8.31 5.28 -0.68
C ILE A 47 8.04 6.72 -0.25
N ARG A 48 6.98 6.96 0.53
CA ARG A 48 6.64 8.30 1.04
C ARG A 48 7.72 8.87 1.96
N GLN A 49 8.20 8.08 2.91
CA GLN A 49 9.30 8.44 3.81
C GLN A 49 10.60 8.73 3.06
N ARG A 50 10.95 7.95 2.03
CA ARG A 50 12.12 8.23 1.19
C ARG A 50 12.00 9.53 0.41
N ARG A 51 10.80 9.82 -0.13
CA ARG A 51 10.52 11.11 -0.78
C ARG A 51 10.62 12.26 0.22
N ALA A 52 10.11 12.10 1.44
CA ALA A 52 10.23 13.09 2.50
C ALA A 52 11.69 13.38 2.85
N TRP A 53 12.49 12.33 3.07
CA TRP A 53 13.93 12.44 3.30
C TRP A 53 14.66 13.15 2.15
N GLN A 54 14.34 12.84 0.90
CA GLN A 54 15.03 13.42 -0.26
C GLN A 54 14.80 14.94 -0.43
N ARG A 55 13.78 15.53 0.21
CA ARG A 55 13.52 16.97 0.13
C ARG A 55 14.56 17.80 0.88
N GLY A 56 14.92 17.38 2.09
CA GLY A 56 15.79 18.15 2.99
C GLY A 56 16.93 17.36 3.63
N HIS A 57 16.96 16.04 3.48
CA HIS A 57 17.81 15.12 4.26
C HIS A 57 17.65 15.32 5.78
N ASP A 58 16.44 15.65 6.20
CA ASP A 58 16.08 15.85 7.59
C ASP A 58 15.14 14.72 8.06
N VAL A 59 15.43 14.17 9.24
CA VAL A 59 14.58 13.16 9.88
C VAL A 59 13.25 13.79 10.32
N GLY A 60 13.22 15.09 10.60
CA GLY A 60 12.02 15.85 10.90
C GLY A 60 10.96 15.76 9.79
N ASP A 61 11.38 15.82 8.52
CA ASP A 61 10.48 15.66 7.37
C ASP A 61 9.87 14.26 7.30
N VAL A 62 10.64 13.23 7.67
CA VAL A 62 10.16 11.84 7.73
C VAL A 62 9.16 11.67 8.87
N LEU A 63 9.43 12.27 10.04
CA LEU A 63 8.52 12.23 11.19
C LEU A 63 7.21 12.96 10.90
N ALA A 64 7.27 14.13 10.27
CA ALA A 64 6.10 14.88 9.84
C ALA A 64 5.23 14.07 8.86
N GLU A 65 5.85 13.41 7.87
CA GLU A 65 5.16 12.53 6.92
C GLU A 65 4.45 11.35 7.62
N VAL A 66 5.10 10.71 8.59
CA VAL A 66 4.51 9.59 9.34
C VAL A 66 3.37 10.04 10.24
N ALA A 67 3.52 11.19 10.91
CA ALA A 67 2.47 11.78 11.73
C ALA A 67 1.24 12.12 10.87
N ALA A 68 1.44 12.74 9.70
CA ALA A 68 0.36 13.05 8.78
C ALA A 68 -0.38 11.78 8.31
N ALA A 69 0.36 10.75 7.89
CA ALA A 69 -0.22 9.48 7.43
C ALA A 69 -1.01 8.72 8.51
N THR A 70 -0.78 8.99 9.79
CA THR A 70 -1.54 8.38 10.90
C THR A 70 -2.90 9.04 11.09
N LEU A 71 -3.02 10.31 10.71
CA LEU A 71 -4.27 11.08 10.79
C LEU A 71 -5.11 10.94 9.52
N GLU A 72 -4.54 10.46 8.42
CA GLU A 72 -5.27 10.14 7.20
C GLU A 72 -6.26 8.99 7.45
N THR A 73 -7.53 9.24 7.18
CA THR A 73 -8.57 8.19 7.15
C THR A 73 -8.65 7.63 5.73
N PRO A 74 -8.78 6.31 5.54
CA PRO A 74 -8.95 5.70 4.22
C PRO A 74 -10.20 6.17 3.47
#